data_AF-A0A9C9BZR8-F1
#
_entry.id   AF-A0A9C9BZR8-F1
#
_cell.length_a   1.000
_cell.length_b   1.000
_cell.length_c   1.000
_cell.angle_alpha   90.00
_cell.angle_beta   90.00
_cell.angle_gamma   90.00
#
_symmetry.space_group_name_H-M   'P 1'
#
loop_
_entity.id
_entity.type
_entity.pdbx_description
1 polymer ?
#
loop_
_entity_poly.entity_id
_entity_poly.type
_entity_poly.pdbx_seq_one_letter_code
_entity_poly.pdbx_strand_id
1 'polypeptide(L)'
;MMDEEQKQKKMRAFPYVVGGLSFIPLVGVLFGIVAIAWGLLTKKRGGKKLAIIGTCGIAFTVILYSSLFYFGFVKRGGIYDDLRAQLAESTLVQVVQAIEFYKIQNGNYPDSLKILKDSLPENSMLFVHDATDVKMGSESRYYHYELIGENHYYLLGVGPDGLAFTPDDILPKIQPGQSSKIGLLIKQSNNL
;
A
#
# COMPACT_ATOMS: atom_id res chain seq x y z
N MET A 1 21.91 17.99 -63.01
CA MET A 1 21.85 16.62 -62.48
C MET A 1 22.16 16.73 -60.98
N MET A 2 21.26 17.01 -60.04
CA MET A 2 19.88 16.54 -59.83
C MET A 2 19.72 15.06 -60.16
N ASP A 3 20.01 14.23 -59.16
CA ASP A 3 19.22 13.06 -58.71
C ASP A 3 20.09 12.01 -58.02
N GLU A 4 20.68 12.36 -56.87
CA GLU A 4 20.92 11.39 -55.81
C GLU A 4 19.93 11.66 -54.69
N GLU A 5 18.63 11.42 -54.96
CA GLU A 5 17.69 11.24 -53.87
C GLU A 5 18.18 10.07 -53.03
N GLN A 6 18.66 10.39 -51.82
CA GLN A 6 19.02 9.45 -50.78
C GLN A 6 17.93 8.38 -50.64
N LYS A 7 18.13 7.21 -51.25
CA LYS A 7 17.28 6.04 -51.06
C LYS A 7 17.58 5.47 -49.66
N GLN A 8 17.16 6.19 -48.62
CA GLN A 8 17.37 5.83 -47.23
C GLN A 8 16.82 4.43 -47.00
N LYS A 9 17.73 3.49 -46.71
CA LYS A 9 17.42 2.09 -46.44
C LYS A 9 16.41 2.03 -45.28
N LYS A 10 15.24 1.43 -45.51
CA LYS A 10 14.18 1.27 -44.49
C LYS A 10 14.68 0.36 -43.36
N MET A 11 14.30 0.66 -42.11
CA MET A 11 14.57 -0.25 -41.00
C MET A 11 13.83 -1.58 -41.16
N ARG A 12 14.49 -2.67 -40.80
CA ARG A 12 13.91 -4.02 -40.73
C ARG A 12 12.96 -4.13 -39.51
N ALA A 13 12.25 -5.25 -39.37
CA ALA A 13 11.27 -5.44 -38.30
C ALA A 13 11.90 -5.55 -36.89
N PHE A 14 13.09 -6.15 -36.79
CA PHE A 14 13.73 -6.45 -35.50
C PHE A 14 13.86 -5.27 -34.51
N PRO A 15 14.34 -4.08 -34.92
CA PRO A 15 14.38 -2.92 -34.02
C PRO A 15 13.01 -2.55 -33.44
N TYR A 16 11.93 -2.70 -34.21
CA TYR A 16 10.58 -2.43 -33.70
C TYR A 16 10.10 -3.47 -32.68
N VAL A 17 10.56 -4.73 -32.77
CA VAL A 17 10.32 -5.76 -31.74
C VAL A 17 11.03 -5.37 -30.44
N VAL A 18 12.30 -4.94 -30.53
CA VAL A 18 13.04 -4.41 -29.38
C VAL A 18 12.33 -3.20 -28.78
N GLY A 19 11.82 -2.28 -29.62
CA GLY A 19 10.98 -1.18 -29.16
C GLY A 19 9.70 -1.66 -28.46
N GLY A 20 9.02 -2.68 -28.99
CA GLY A 20 7.80 -3.24 -28.39
C GLY A 20 8.03 -3.83 -27.00
N LEU A 21 9.20 -4.44 -26.75
CA LEU A 21 9.58 -4.96 -25.43
C LEU A 21 9.65 -3.86 -24.35
N SER A 22 9.69 -2.59 -24.75
CA SER A 22 9.67 -1.47 -23.79
C SER A 22 8.37 -1.32 -23.00
N PHE A 23 7.30 -2.01 -23.41
CA PHE A 23 6.02 -2.02 -22.71
C PHE A 23 5.94 -3.06 -21.59
N ILE A 24 6.95 -3.91 -21.41
CA ILE A 24 7.02 -4.80 -20.24
C ILE A 24 7.29 -3.91 -19.01
N PRO A 25 6.41 -3.84 -18.00
CA PRO A 25 6.63 -3.00 -16.84
C PRO A 25 7.99 -3.28 -16.17
N LEU A 26 8.63 -2.23 -15.68
CA LEU A 26 9.95 -2.25 -15.03
C LEU A 26 11.11 -2.61 -15.99
N VAL A 27 11.18 -3.86 -16.46
CA VAL A 27 12.29 -4.36 -17.29
C VAL A 27 12.29 -3.71 -18.69
N GLY A 28 11.12 -3.34 -19.20
CA GLY A 28 10.94 -2.67 -20.49
C GLY A 28 11.65 -1.32 -20.60
N VAL A 29 11.92 -0.64 -19.48
CA VAL A 29 12.63 0.65 -19.52
C VAL A 29 14.00 0.52 -20.19
N LEU A 30 14.72 -0.59 -19.96
CA LEU A 30 16.01 -0.86 -20.61
C LEU A 30 15.85 -0.97 -22.14
N PHE A 31 14.85 -1.71 -22.59
CA PHE A 31 14.54 -1.85 -24.02
C PHE A 31 14.09 -0.52 -24.65
N GLY A 32 13.36 0.30 -23.89
CA GLY A 32 12.96 1.65 -24.29
C GLY A 32 14.16 2.56 -24.52
N ILE A 33 15.12 2.57 -23.59
CA ILE A 33 16.37 3.35 -23.71
C ILE A 33 17.16 2.89 -24.95
N VAL A 34 17.31 1.58 -25.15
CA VAL A 34 17.98 1.02 -26.33
C VAL A 34 17.26 1.42 -27.62
N ALA A 35 15.94 1.36 -27.66
CA ALA A 35 15.15 1.76 -28.82
C ALA A 35 15.25 3.26 -29.13
N ILE A 36 15.27 4.12 -28.10
CA ILE A 36 15.47 5.56 -28.26
C ILE A 36 16.86 5.85 -28.81
N ALA A 37 17.91 5.31 -28.20
CA ALA A 37 19.29 5.49 -28.65
C ALA A 37 19.45 5.02 -30.10
N TRP A 38 18.93 3.83 -30.42
CA TRP A 38 19.01 3.28 -31.78
C TRP A 38 18.19 4.11 -32.78
N GLY A 39 17.01 4.57 -32.39
CA GLY A 39 16.12 5.39 -33.21
C GLY A 39 16.69 6.77 -33.54
N LEU A 40 17.44 7.37 -32.60
CA LEU A 40 18.08 8.68 -32.78
C LEU A 40 19.42 8.60 -33.55
N LEU A 41 20.20 7.53 -33.35
CA LEU A 41 21.51 7.35 -33.99
C LEU A 41 21.43 6.83 -35.45
N THR A 42 20.30 6.25 -35.86
CA THR A 42 20.15 5.65 -37.18
C THR A 42 19.80 6.67 -38.27
N LYS A 43 20.53 6.64 -39.39
CA LYS A 43 20.19 7.41 -40.61
C LYS A 43 19.09 6.74 -41.46
N LYS A 44 18.56 5.59 -41.01
CA LYS A 44 17.57 4.79 -41.75
C LYS A 44 16.16 5.35 -41.60
N ARG A 45 15.36 5.23 -42.67
CA ARG A 45 13.95 5.60 -42.65
C ARG A 45 13.21 4.75 -41.61
N GLY A 46 12.63 5.40 -40.60
CA GLY A 46 11.94 4.75 -39.48
C GLY A 46 12.57 4.96 -38.10
N GLY A 47 13.78 5.52 -38.00
CA GLY A 47 14.45 5.78 -36.72
C GLY A 47 13.59 6.57 -35.73
N LYS A 48 12.96 7.67 -36.19
CA LYS A 48 12.02 8.46 -35.38
C LYS A 48 10.86 7.64 -34.82
N LYS A 49 10.30 6.70 -35.60
CA LYS A 49 9.20 5.83 -35.14
C LYS A 49 9.66 4.88 -34.03
N LEU A 50 10.86 4.32 -34.16
CA LEU A 50 11.44 3.46 -33.13
C LEU A 50 11.69 4.23 -31.82
N ALA A 51 12.23 5.46 -31.93
CA ALA A 51 12.42 6.30 -30.76
C ALA A 51 11.09 6.63 -30.07
N ILE A 52 10.04 6.96 -30.83
CA ILE A 52 8.69 7.20 -30.29
C ILE A 52 8.17 5.94 -29.55
N ILE A 53 8.31 4.75 -30.13
CA ILE A 53 7.87 3.50 -29.49
C ILE A 53 8.58 3.30 -28.15
N GLY A 54 9.91 3.49 -28.10
CA GLY A 54 10.68 3.38 -26.86
C GLY A 54 10.24 4.39 -25.80
N THR A 55 10.01 5.65 -26.20
CA THR A 55 9.49 6.70 -25.31
C THR A 55 8.11 6.34 -24.78
N CYS A 56 7.20 5.82 -25.62
CA CYS A 56 5.87 5.41 -25.20
C CYS A 56 5.91 4.24 -24.19
N GLY A 57 6.80 3.26 -24.35
CA GLY A 57 6.93 2.17 -23.38
C GLY A 57 7.46 2.62 -22.01
N ILE A 58 8.43 3.53 -21.99
CA ILE A 58 8.90 4.16 -20.74
C ILE A 58 7.76 4.96 -20.10
N ALA A 59 7.07 5.80 -20.89
CA ALA A 59 5.94 6.58 -20.40
C ALA A 59 4.82 5.69 -19.85
N PHE A 60 4.53 4.56 -20.49
CA PHE A 60 3.58 3.56 -20.00
C PHE A 60 3.96 3.04 -18.62
N THR A 61 5.24 2.70 -18.40
CA THR A 61 5.74 2.25 -17.09
C THR A 61 5.57 3.36 -16.03
N VAL A 62 5.94 4.60 -16.36
CA VAL A 62 5.78 5.74 -15.45
C VAL A 62 4.31 5.95 -15.09
N ILE A 63 3.41 5.98 -16.09
CA ILE A 63 1.97 6.16 -15.88
C ILE A 63 1.41 5.03 -15.02
N LEU A 64 1.77 3.78 -15.30
CA LEU A 64 1.30 2.61 -14.57
C LEU A 64 1.68 2.69 -13.09
N TYR A 65 2.97 2.88 -12.78
CA TYR A 65 3.43 2.92 -11.39
C TYR A 65 2.99 4.19 -10.67
N SER A 66 2.92 5.34 -11.35
CA SER A 66 2.37 6.57 -10.76
C SER A 66 0.90 6.40 -10.42
N SER A 67 0.13 5.72 -11.27
CA SER A 67 -1.29 5.41 -11.00
C SER A 67 -1.42 4.46 -9.81
N LEU A 68 -0.66 3.36 -9.78
CA LEU A 68 -0.66 2.43 -8.65
C LEU A 68 -0.29 3.12 -7.33
N PHE A 69 0.72 4.00 -7.37
CA PHE A 69 1.11 4.79 -6.20
C PHE A 69 0.00 5.75 -5.77
N TYR A 70 -0.59 6.50 -6.71
CA TYR A 70 -1.66 7.44 -6.41
C TYR A 70 -2.88 6.74 -5.83
N PHE A 71 -3.37 5.67 -6.46
CA PHE A 71 -4.52 4.92 -5.97
C PHE A 71 -4.23 4.13 -4.69
N GLY A 72 -2.99 3.68 -4.51
CA GLY A 72 -2.57 2.91 -3.34
C GLY A 72 -2.37 3.77 -2.09
N PHE A 73 -1.83 4.98 -2.22
CA PHE A 73 -1.33 5.76 -1.08
C PHE A 73 -1.87 7.19 -0.97
N VAL A 74 -2.36 7.78 -2.07
CA VAL A 74 -2.76 9.19 -2.10
C VAL A 74 -4.28 9.36 -2.14
N LYS A 75 -4.97 8.62 -3.02
CA LYS A 75 -6.42 8.68 -3.15
C LYS A 75 -7.08 8.01 -1.96
N ARG A 76 -7.89 8.78 -1.23
CA ARG A 76 -8.78 8.26 -0.18
C ARG A 76 -10.14 7.85 -0.74
N GLY A 77 -10.79 6.88 -0.10
CA GLY A 77 -12.14 6.44 -0.43
C GLY A 77 -12.18 5.55 -1.69
N GLY A 78 -11.63 4.35 -1.60
CA GLY A 78 -11.68 3.35 -2.67
C GLY A 78 -11.20 1.97 -2.21
N ILE A 79 -11.07 1.05 -3.16
CA ILE A 79 -10.82 -0.40 -2.91
C ILE A 79 -9.64 -0.65 -1.97
N TYR A 80 -8.55 0.11 -2.08
CA TYR A 80 -7.40 -0.06 -1.18
C TYR A 80 -7.69 0.33 0.27
N ASP A 81 -8.49 1.37 0.50
CA ASP A 81 -8.90 1.76 1.85
C ASP A 81 -9.89 0.74 2.42
N ASP A 82 -10.81 0.22 1.61
CA ASP A 82 -11.75 -0.84 2.02
C ASP A 82 -11.00 -2.12 2.44
N LEU A 83 -9.98 -2.51 1.68
CA LEU A 83 -9.11 -3.66 1.99
C LEU A 83 -8.33 -3.43 3.29
N ARG A 84 -7.81 -2.21 3.50
CA ARG A 84 -7.11 -1.85 4.74
C ARG A 84 -8.03 -1.86 5.94
N ALA A 85 -9.26 -1.37 5.79
CA ALA A 85 -10.26 -1.40 6.84
C ALA A 85 -10.58 -2.85 7.24
N GLN A 86 -10.81 -3.74 6.26
CA GLN A 86 -11.02 -5.16 6.53
C GLN A 86 -9.81 -5.83 7.21
N LEU A 87 -8.60 -5.49 6.76
CA LEU A 87 -7.38 -5.99 7.41
C LEU A 87 -7.28 -5.48 8.86
N ALA A 88 -7.61 -4.20 9.09
CA ALA A 88 -7.60 -3.61 10.42
C ALA A 88 -8.64 -4.27 11.35
N GLU A 89 -9.86 -4.48 10.88
CA GLU A 89 -10.90 -5.19 11.65
C GLU A 89 -10.44 -6.58 12.11
N SER A 90 -9.85 -7.36 11.20
CA SER A 90 -9.38 -8.72 11.50
C SER A 90 -8.15 -8.73 12.42
N THR A 91 -7.27 -7.75 12.27
CA THR A 91 -6.08 -7.59 13.11
C THR A 91 -6.47 -7.15 14.52
N LEU A 92 -7.39 -6.20 14.66
CA LEU A 92 -7.91 -5.73 15.95
C LEU A 92 -8.49 -6.88 16.79
N VAL A 93 -9.18 -7.84 16.17
CA VAL A 93 -9.67 -9.04 16.89
C VAL A 93 -8.51 -9.86 17.49
N GLN A 94 -7.40 -10.01 16.77
CA GLN A 94 -6.22 -10.70 17.27
C GLN A 94 -5.52 -9.91 18.39
N VAL A 95 -5.47 -8.58 18.27
CA VAL A 95 -4.93 -7.71 19.32
C VAL A 95 -5.77 -7.78 20.58
N VAL A 96 -7.11 -7.77 20.48
CA VAL A 96 -8.00 -8.00 21.62
C VAL A 96 -7.67 -9.33 22.32
N GLN A 97 -7.57 -10.42 21.57
CA GLN A 97 -7.24 -11.73 22.15
C GLN A 97 -5.89 -11.72 22.87
N ALA A 98 -4.88 -11.07 22.29
CA ALA A 98 -3.56 -10.94 22.90
C ALA A 98 -3.59 -10.08 24.18
N ILE A 99 -4.34 -8.97 24.20
CA ILE A 99 -4.53 -8.12 25.39
C ILE A 99 -5.19 -8.90 26.52
N GLU A 100 -6.28 -9.62 26.23
CA GLU A 100 -6.99 -10.42 27.24
C GLU A 100 -6.10 -11.54 27.77
N PHE A 101 -5.35 -12.19 26.89
CA PHE A 101 -4.39 -13.22 27.29
C PHE A 101 -3.27 -12.66 28.15
N TYR A 102 -2.73 -11.48 27.79
CA TYR A 102 -1.72 -10.79 28.60
C TYR A 102 -2.23 -10.52 30.01
N LYS A 103 -3.49 -10.05 30.17
CA LYS A 103 -4.09 -9.83 31.49
C LYS A 103 -4.16 -11.13 32.29
N ILE A 104 -4.56 -12.23 31.67
CA ILE A 104 -4.63 -13.54 32.35
C ILE A 104 -3.25 -13.96 32.87
N GLN A 105 -2.18 -13.69 32.12
CA GLN A 105 -0.82 -14.05 32.50
C GLN A 105 -0.21 -13.13 33.56
N ASN A 106 -0.47 -11.82 33.47
CA ASN A 106 0.24 -10.81 34.26
C ASN A 106 -0.62 -10.19 35.37
N GLY A 107 -1.92 -10.51 35.42
CA GLY A 107 -2.89 -9.97 36.37
C GLY A 107 -3.48 -8.61 35.97
N ASN A 108 -2.79 -7.83 35.13
CA ASN A 108 -3.22 -6.51 34.66
C ASN A 108 -3.09 -6.41 33.13
N TYR A 109 -3.83 -5.50 32.52
CA TYR A 109 -3.65 -5.16 31.10
C TYR A 109 -2.28 -4.51 30.84
N PRO A 110 -1.75 -4.59 29.60
CA PRO A 110 -0.48 -3.94 29.27
C PRO A 110 -0.64 -2.40 29.28
N ASP A 111 0.36 -1.64 29.75
CA ASP A 111 0.25 -0.16 29.74
C ASP A 111 0.24 0.41 28.31
N SER A 112 0.74 -0.35 27.33
CA SER A 112 0.72 0.02 25.92
C SER A 112 0.78 -1.19 24.99
N LEU A 113 0.39 -1.02 23.72
CA LEU A 113 0.56 -2.04 22.69
C LEU A 113 2.02 -2.37 22.38
N LYS A 114 2.95 -1.46 22.71
CA LYS A 114 4.38 -1.74 22.63
C LYS A 114 4.79 -2.78 23.67
N ILE A 115 4.37 -2.62 24.92
CA ILE A 115 4.61 -3.61 25.98
C ILE A 115 3.98 -4.95 25.62
N LEU A 116 2.75 -4.95 25.09
CA LEU A 116 2.11 -6.17 24.60
C LEU A 116 3.00 -6.86 23.55
N LYS A 117 3.46 -6.14 22.53
CA LYS A 117 4.31 -6.69 21.47
C LYS A 117 5.64 -7.23 22.03
N ASP A 118 6.28 -6.49 22.92
CA ASP A 118 7.58 -6.84 23.51
C ASP A 118 7.48 -8.05 24.47
N SER A 119 6.28 -8.33 25.01
CA SER A 119 6.02 -9.49 25.86
C SER A 119 5.83 -10.81 25.11
N LEU A 120 5.65 -10.75 23.79
CA LEU A 120 5.41 -11.94 22.96
C LEU A 120 6.73 -12.58 22.51
N PRO A 121 6.73 -13.88 22.17
CA PRO A 121 7.88 -14.54 21.57
C PRO A 121 8.35 -13.83 20.28
N GLU A 122 9.65 -13.87 19.99
CA GLU A 122 10.23 -13.21 18.80
C GLU A 122 9.59 -13.63 17.46
N ASN A 123 9.03 -14.85 17.39
CA ASN A 123 8.34 -15.38 16.22
C ASN A 123 6.83 -15.08 16.19
N SER A 124 6.33 -14.24 17.11
CA SER A 124 4.93 -13.83 17.14
C SER A 124 4.56 -13.02 15.90
N MET A 125 3.45 -13.38 15.26
CA MET A 125 2.90 -12.69 14.10
C MET A 125 1.85 -11.64 14.49
N LEU A 126 1.83 -11.18 15.74
CA LEU A 126 0.88 -10.16 16.16
C LEU A 126 1.26 -8.78 15.59
N PHE A 127 0.41 -8.26 14.71
CA PHE A 127 0.53 -6.91 14.18
C PHE A 127 -0.27 -5.94 15.04
N VAL A 128 0.40 -5.01 15.70
CA VAL A 128 -0.22 -3.97 16.54
C VAL A 128 -0.25 -2.58 15.89
N HIS A 129 0.22 -2.50 14.65
CA HIS A 129 0.23 -1.27 13.87
C HIS A 129 -1.03 -1.15 13.02
N ASP A 130 -1.57 0.06 12.94
CA ASP A 130 -2.81 0.35 12.24
C ASP A 130 -2.63 0.26 10.72
N ALA A 131 -3.27 -0.72 10.10
CA ALA A 131 -3.22 -0.97 8.66
C ALA A 131 -3.76 0.20 7.80
N THR A 132 -4.49 1.14 8.39
CA THR A 132 -4.99 2.33 7.68
C THR A 132 -4.01 3.50 7.66
N ASP A 133 -2.89 3.40 8.38
CA ASP A 133 -1.82 4.39 8.33
C ASP A 133 -0.96 4.21 7.09
N VAL A 134 -1.19 5.06 6.09
CA VAL A 134 -0.48 5.02 4.81
C VAL A 134 0.60 6.08 4.69
N LYS A 135 0.98 6.73 5.80
CA LYS A 135 2.03 7.77 5.79
C LYS A 135 3.37 7.15 5.39
N MET A 136 4.01 7.74 4.39
CA MET A 136 5.30 7.28 3.89
C MET A 136 6.43 7.89 4.71
N GLY A 137 7.33 7.06 5.24
CA GLY A 137 8.58 7.51 5.90
C GLY A 137 8.50 7.76 7.40
N SER A 138 7.35 7.58 8.04
CA SER A 138 7.21 7.51 9.51
C SER A 138 7.04 6.07 9.98
N GLU A 139 7.36 5.80 11.24
CA GLU A 139 6.92 4.55 11.86
C GLU A 139 5.39 4.46 11.79
N SER A 140 4.88 3.29 11.39
CA SER A 140 3.45 3.03 11.33
C SER A 140 2.87 3.23 12.73
N ARG A 141 1.83 4.04 12.85
CA ARG A 141 1.17 4.25 14.15
C ARG A 141 0.62 2.92 14.70
N TYR A 142 0.61 2.78 16.01
CA TYR A 142 -0.11 1.71 16.68
C TYR A 142 -1.63 1.92 16.54
N TYR A 143 -2.41 0.86 16.71
CA TYR A 143 -3.83 1.02 17.00
C TYR A 143 -4.01 1.90 18.24
N HIS A 144 -5.09 2.68 18.27
CA HIS A 144 -5.41 3.48 19.44
C HIS A 144 -5.81 2.55 20.58
N TYR A 145 -5.11 2.69 21.69
CA TYR A 145 -5.29 1.90 22.89
C TYR A 145 -5.29 2.83 24.10
N GLU A 146 -6.34 2.74 24.91
CA GLU A 146 -6.50 3.57 26.11
C GLU A 146 -7.06 2.73 27.25
N LEU A 147 -6.34 2.67 28.37
CA LEU A 147 -6.81 2.01 29.60
C LEU A 147 -7.88 2.85 30.29
N ILE A 148 -8.96 2.20 30.71
CA ILE A 148 -10.08 2.80 31.43
C ILE A 148 -10.22 2.11 32.79
N GLY A 149 -9.52 2.66 33.78
CA GLY A 149 -9.37 2.04 35.10
C GLY A 149 -8.61 0.71 35.03
N GLU A 150 -8.89 -0.20 35.95
CA GLU A 150 -8.15 -1.48 36.07
C GLU A 150 -8.69 -2.59 35.17
N ASN A 151 -9.94 -2.46 34.71
CA ASN A 151 -10.69 -3.58 34.13
C ASN A 151 -11.16 -3.37 32.70
N HIS A 152 -10.97 -2.18 32.13
CA HIS A 152 -11.45 -1.86 30.80
C HIS A 152 -10.42 -1.12 29.95
N TYR A 153 -10.62 -1.15 28.64
CA TYR A 153 -9.82 -0.37 27.69
C TYR A 153 -10.61 -0.09 26.40
N TYR A 154 -10.22 0.95 25.68
CA TYR A 154 -10.58 1.17 24.30
C TYR A 154 -9.52 0.59 23.37
N LEU A 155 -9.95 0.00 22.26
CA LEU A 155 -9.08 -0.43 21.18
C LEU A 155 -9.78 -0.21 19.83
N LEU A 156 -9.16 0.60 18.97
CA LEU A 156 -9.70 0.95 17.66
C LEU A 156 -8.59 1.32 16.67
N GLY A 157 -8.87 1.18 15.37
CA GLY A 157 -8.11 1.84 14.31
C GLY A 157 -8.70 3.22 14.05
N VAL A 158 -7.87 4.25 14.01
CA VAL A 158 -8.29 5.67 13.93
C VAL A 158 -8.60 6.15 12.51
N GLY A 159 -8.76 5.21 11.57
CA GLY A 159 -9.11 5.52 10.18
C GLY A 159 -8.15 6.47 9.45
N PRO A 160 -8.52 6.92 8.24
CA PRO A 160 -7.72 7.86 7.45
C PRO A 160 -7.49 9.23 8.10
N ASP A 161 -8.40 9.71 8.96
CA ASP A 161 -8.28 11.03 9.60
C ASP A 161 -7.21 11.06 10.72
N GLY A 162 -6.92 9.90 11.30
CA GLY A 162 -5.91 9.73 12.35
C GLY A 162 -6.34 10.22 13.72
N LEU A 163 -7.64 10.45 13.94
CA LEU A 163 -8.23 10.89 15.19
C LEU A 163 -9.05 9.74 15.78
N ALA A 164 -8.96 9.55 17.09
CA ALA A 164 -9.77 8.55 17.76
C ALA A 164 -11.17 9.10 18.07
N PHE A 165 -12.14 8.21 18.14
CA PHE A 165 -13.55 8.46 18.46
C PHE A 165 -14.29 9.28 17.39
N THR A 166 -13.95 9.03 16.13
CA THR A 166 -14.57 9.62 14.93
C THR A 166 -15.36 8.57 14.13
N PRO A 167 -16.22 8.99 13.18
CA PRO A 167 -17.05 8.05 12.42
C PRO A 167 -16.27 7.09 11.50
N ASP A 168 -15.02 7.38 11.15
CA ASP A 168 -14.16 6.52 10.33
C ASP A 168 -13.33 5.53 11.16
N ASP A 169 -13.51 5.52 12.48
CA ASP A 169 -12.91 4.53 13.37
C ASP A 169 -13.31 3.10 12.97
N ILE A 170 -12.32 2.22 13.02
CA ILE A 170 -12.46 0.80 12.75
C ILE A 170 -12.45 0.04 14.05
N LEU A 171 -13.51 -0.72 14.28
CA LEU A 171 -13.73 -1.48 15.50
C LEU A 171 -13.51 -2.98 15.25
N PRO A 172 -13.04 -3.74 16.25
CA PRO A 172 -12.93 -5.19 16.13
C PRO A 172 -14.32 -5.83 15.92
N LYS A 173 -14.43 -6.73 14.94
CA LYS A 173 -15.66 -7.50 14.68
C LYS A 173 -15.78 -8.67 15.65
N ILE A 174 -16.30 -8.41 16.84
CA ILE A 174 -16.52 -9.41 17.89
C ILE A 174 -17.99 -9.85 17.89
N GLN A 175 -18.23 -11.14 18.11
CA GLN A 175 -19.61 -11.67 18.15
C GLN A 175 -20.39 -11.09 19.35
N PRO A 176 -21.69 -10.77 19.19
CA PRO A 176 -22.54 -10.35 20.28
C PRO A 176 -22.51 -11.37 21.43
N GLY A 177 -22.07 -10.96 22.62
CA GLY A 177 -21.96 -11.81 23.81
C GLY A 177 -20.54 -12.23 24.22
N GLN A 178 -19.53 -12.08 23.34
CA GLN A 178 -18.13 -12.20 23.76
C GLN A 178 -17.61 -10.91 24.41
N SER A 179 -18.12 -9.76 23.97
CA SER A 179 -17.74 -8.43 24.49
C SER A 179 -18.05 -8.25 25.98
N SER A 180 -19.05 -8.95 26.54
CA SER A 180 -19.41 -8.83 27.96
C SER A 180 -18.49 -9.60 28.91
N LYS A 181 -17.58 -10.42 28.38
CA LYS A 181 -16.63 -11.25 29.16
C LYS A 181 -15.19 -10.73 29.14
N ILE A 182 -14.94 -9.66 28.38
CA ILE A 182 -13.60 -9.10 28.13
C ILE A 182 -13.59 -7.62 28.53
N GLY A 183 -12.41 -7.02 28.68
CA GLY A 183 -12.28 -5.61 29.08
C GLY A 183 -12.55 -4.60 27.98
N LEU A 184 -12.71 -5.04 26.73
CA LEU A 184 -12.90 -4.13 25.61
C LEU A 184 -14.20 -3.32 25.75
N LEU A 185 -14.08 -2.01 25.71
CA LEU A 185 -15.18 -1.08 25.53
C LEU A 185 -15.29 -0.67 24.06
N ILE A 186 -16.51 -0.71 23.54
CA ILE A 186 -16.82 -0.22 22.18
C ILE A 186 -17.58 1.09 22.32
N LYS A 187 -16.93 2.20 21.98
CA LYS A 187 -17.61 3.48 21.84
C LYS A 187 -18.17 3.57 20.43
N GLN A 188 -19.49 3.42 20.30
CA GLN A 188 -20.14 3.75 19.02
C GLN A 188 -20.04 5.27 18.84
N SER A 189 -19.50 5.70 17.69
CA SER A 189 -19.67 7.06 17.20
C SER A 189 -21.17 7.28 16.97
N ASN A 190 -21.89 7.75 18.00
CA ASN A 190 -23.26 8.21 17.82
C ASN A 190 -23.23 9.41 16.88
N ASN A 191 -23.94 9.31 15.76
CA ASN A 191 -24.26 10.44 14.90
C ASN A 191 -24.87 11.55 15.77
N LEU A 192 -24.16 12.66 15.91
CA LEU A 192 -24.76 13.96 16.26
C LEU A 192 -25.34 14.60 15.00
#